data_AF-A0A961LQ27-F1
#
_entry.id   AF-A0A961LQ27-F1
#
_cell.length_a   1.000
_cell.length_b   1.000
_cell.length_c   1.000
_cell.angle_alpha   90.00
_cell.angle_beta   90.00
_cell.angle_gamma   90.00
#
_symmetry.space_group_name_H-M   'P 1'
#
loop_
_entity.id
_entity.type
_entity.pdbx_description
1 polymer ?
#
loop_
_entity_poly.entity_id
_entity_poly.type
_entity_poly.pdbx_seq_one_letter_code
_entity_poly.pdbx_strand_id
1 'polypeptide(L)'
;MRHTSRFTAMVFSAGLTLAGFAMPALAFSDANECNAAVAEATTALLKANVSTDALREIDAIIIGAGEKCLSGDLSGAEADIASAKAKIKAAAN
;
A
#
# COMPACT_ATOMS: atom_id res chain seq x y z
N MET A 1 -16.83 -32.80 -8.90
CA MET A 1 -17.39 -32.47 -7.57
C MET A 1 -16.61 -31.29 -7.01
N ARG A 2 -17.34 -30.31 -6.49
CA ARG A 2 -16.87 -28.98 -6.04
C ARG A 2 -15.84 -29.11 -4.91
N HIS A 3 -14.72 -28.39 -4.99
CA HIS A 3 -13.99 -27.99 -3.79
C HIS A 3 -14.30 -26.52 -3.46
N THR A 4 -14.61 -26.37 -2.19
CA THR A 4 -15.49 -25.38 -1.59
C THR A 4 -14.69 -24.12 -1.22
N SER A 5 -15.29 -22.97 -1.52
CA SER A 5 -14.91 -21.64 -1.04
C SER A 5 -14.54 -21.63 0.45
N ARG A 6 -13.43 -20.97 0.77
CA ARG A 6 -13.18 -20.40 2.10
C ARG A 6 -12.99 -18.90 1.94
N PHE A 7 -14.10 -18.20 1.69
CA PHE A 7 -14.23 -16.78 1.94
C PHE A 7 -14.30 -16.59 3.46
N THR A 8 -13.16 -16.37 4.10
CA THR A 8 -13.13 -15.83 5.47
C THR A 8 -13.01 -14.32 5.35
N ALA A 9 -14.14 -13.67 5.06
CA ALA A 9 -14.26 -12.22 5.21
C ALA A 9 -14.40 -11.91 6.70
N MET A 10 -13.29 -11.65 7.38
CA MET A 10 -13.30 -11.11 8.74
C MET A 10 -13.61 -9.62 8.66
N VAL A 11 -14.79 -9.28 9.17
CA VAL A 11 -15.26 -7.92 9.44
C VAL A 11 -14.28 -7.26 10.43
N PHE A 12 -13.48 -6.30 9.97
CA PHE A 12 -12.73 -5.42 10.86
C PHE A 12 -13.45 -4.08 10.96
N SER A 13 -14.37 -4.02 11.94
CA SER A 13 -14.98 -2.78 12.40
C SER A 13 -13.95 -1.98 13.18
N ALA A 14 -13.31 -1.01 12.52
CA ALA A 14 -12.67 0.11 13.19
C ALA A 14 -13.16 1.40 12.53
N GLY A 15 -14.07 2.09 13.22
CA GLY A 15 -14.45 3.45 12.84
C GLY A 15 -13.28 4.40 13.06
N LEU A 16 -13.04 5.33 12.14
CA LEU A 16 -13.62 6.68 12.16
C LEU A 16 -12.95 7.56 11.08
N THR A 17 -13.76 8.01 10.13
CA THR A 17 -13.71 9.30 9.38
C THR A 17 -12.50 9.66 8.51
N LEU A 18 -12.68 9.58 7.19
CA LEU A 18 -12.90 10.73 6.28
C LEU A 18 -13.04 10.17 4.85
N ALA A 19 -14.22 10.31 4.24
CA ALA A 19 -14.50 10.02 2.82
C ALA A 19 -13.85 8.73 2.28
N GLY A 20 -14.41 7.59 2.70
CA GLY A 20 -14.01 6.27 2.26
C GLY A 20 -14.18 6.07 0.76
N PHE A 21 -13.09 6.26 0.01
CA PHE A 21 -12.78 5.28 -1.02
C PHE A 21 -12.54 3.97 -0.27
N ALA A 22 -13.52 3.07 -0.32
CA ALA A 22 -13.32 1.67 0.00
C ALA A 22 -12.32 1.11 -1.04
N MET A 23 -11.04 1.38 -0.83
CA MET A 23 -10.01 0.63 -1.52
C MET A 23 -10.01 -0.75 -0.88
N PRO A 24 -10.09 -1.84 -1.68
CA PRO A 24 -9.86 -3.17 -1.15
C PRO A 24 -8.51 -3.10 -0.42
N ALA A 25 -8.49 -3.47 0.87
CA ALA A 25 -7.23 -3.80 1.52
C ALA A 25 -6.59 -4.89 0.65
N LEU A 26 -5.50 -4.55 -0.04
CA LEU A 26 -4.70 -5.48 -0.80
C LEU A 26 -3.89 -6.26 0.23
N ALA A 27 -4.54 -7.18 0.93
CA ALA A 27 -3.86 -8.09 1.82
C ALA A 27 -2.84 -8.87 0.97
N PHE A 28 -1.57 -8.49 1.04
CA PHE A 28 -0.52 -9.18 0.29
C PHE A 28 -0.46 -10.63 0.76
N SER A 29 -0.58 -11.55 -0.18
CA SER A 29 -0.58 -12.98 0.09
C SER A 29 0.83 -13.50 0.35
N ASP A 30 1.84 -12.83 -0.21
CA ASP A 30 3.24 -13.17 -0.08
C ASP A 30 4.17 -11.96 -0.33
N ALA A 31 5.46 -12.16 -0.04
CA ALA A 31 6.48 -11.12 -0.19
C ALA A 31 6.67 -10.67 -1.65
N ASN A 32 6.36 -11.50 -2.65
CA ASN A 32 6.49 -11.14 -4.05
C ASN A 32 5.39 -10.16 -4.47
N GLU A 33 4.14 -10.38 -4.02
CA GLU A 33 3.05 -9.39 -4.19
C GLU A 33 3.37 -8.05 -3.51
N CYS A 34 3.92 -8.11 -2.30
CA CYS A 34 4.35 -6.92 -1.55
C CYS A 34 5.44 -6.14 -2.31
N ASN A 35 6.50 -6.81 -2.77
CA ASN A 35 7.56 -6.18 -3.55
C ASN A 35 7.08 -5.62 -4.89
N ALA A 36 6.13 -6.29 -5.55
CA ALA A 36 5.50 -5.77 -6.76
C ALA A 36 4.74 -4.46 -6.49
N ALA A 37 4.03 -4.38 -5.36
CA ALA A 37 3.31 -3.16 -4.97
C ALA A 37 4.25 -2.01 -4.57
N VAL A 38 5.39 -2.31 -3.94
CA VAL A 38 6.47 -1.33 -3.68
C VAL A 38 6.98 -0.77 -5.01
N ALA A 39 7.31 -1.63 -5.98
CA ALA A 39 7.80 -1.21 -7.29
C ALA A 39 6.77 -0.37 -8.07
N GLU A 40 5.49 -0.72 -7.97
CA GLU A 40 4.40 0.06 -8.56
C GLU A 40 4.30 1.45 -7.91
N ALA A 41 4.39 1.55 -6.58
CA ALA A 41 4.38 2.82 -5.85
C ALA A 41 5.59 3.70 -6.21
N THR A 42 6.79 3.13 -6.31
CA THR A 42 7.99 3.84 -6.80
C THR A 42 7.77 4.37 -8.21
N THR A 43 7.21 3.56 -9.11
CA THR A 43 6.93 3.97 -10.49
C THR A 43 5.90 5.09 -10.54
N ALA A 44 4.86 5.03 -9.69
CA ALA A 44 3.87 6.08 -9.58
C ALA A 44 4.48 7.39 -9.06
N LEU A 45 5.36 7.33 -8.05
CA LEU A 45 6.07 8.49 -7.52
C LEU A 45 6.91 9.18 -8.60
N LEU A 46 7.68 8.40 -9.37
CA LEU A 46 8.50 8.92 -10.47
C LEU A 46 7.68 9.60 -11.58
N LYS A 47 6.42 9.17 -11.78
CA LYS A 47 5.51 9.75 -12.78
C LYS A 47 4.72 10.96 -12.27
N ALA A 48 4.57 11.11 -10.97
CA ALA A 48 3.68 12.10 -10.36
C ALA A 48 4.21 13.53 -10.36
N ASN A 49 5.46 13.77 -10.81
CA ASN A 49 6.07 15.10 -10.88
C ASN A 49 5.89 15.92 -9.57
N VAL A 50 6.17 15.28 -8.44
CA VAL A 50 6.04 15.86 -7.10
C VAL A 50 7.23 16.76 -6.76
N SER A 51 7.06 17.70 -5.82
CA SER A 51 8.17 18.53 -5.32
C SER A 51 9.25 17.68 -4.63
N THR A 52 10.50 18.15 -4.58
CA THR A 52 11.62 17.39 -3.97
C THR A 52 11.39 17.07 -2.49
N ASP A 53 10.72 17.95 -1.75
CA ASP A 53 10.41 17.71 -0.33
C ASP A 53 9.37 16.59 -0.16
N ALA A 54 8.29 16.63 -0.96
CA ALA A 54 7.29 15.56 -0.97
C ALA A 54 7.88 14.25 -1.50
N LEU A 55 8.79 14.31 -2.49
CA LEU A 55 9.50 13.15 -3.02
C LEU A 55 10.25 12.42 -1.92
N ARG A 56 11.05 13.14 -1.11
CA ARG A 56 11.84 12.53 -0.02
C ARG A 56 10.96 11.86 1.03
N GLU A 57 9.87 12.52 1.41
CA GLU A 57 8.95 11.97 2.40
C GLU A 57 8.28 10.69 1.87
N ILE A 58 7.78 10.71 0.64
CA ILE A 58 7.11 9.56 0.04
C ILE A 58 8.11 8.42 -0.22
N ASP A 59 9.30 8.73 -0.71
CA ASP A 59 10.35 7.72 -0.96
C ASP A 59 10.77 7.00 0.32
N ALA A 60 10.90 7.72 1.44
CA ALA A 60 11.18 7.11 2.74
C ALA A 60 10.08 6.12 3.17
N ILE A 61 8.80 6.42 2.91
CA ILE A 61 7.68 5.52 3.20
C ILE A 61 7.76 4.27 2.31
N ILE A 62 8.06 4.42 1.02
CA ILE A 62 8.18 3.31 0.07
C ILE A 62 9.36 2.39 0.45
N ILE A 63 10.50 2.96 0.85
CA ILE A 63 11.66 2.21 1.35
C ILE A 63 11.28 1.44 2.60
N GLY A 64 10.64 2.10 3.58
CA GLY A 64 10.17 1.47 4.81
C GLY A 64 9.14 0.34 4.57
N ALA A 65 8.32 0.45 3.52
CA ALA A 65 7.44 -0.62 3.11
C ALA A 65 8.22 -1.81 2.52
N GLY A 66 9.25 -1.55 1.70
CA GLY A 66 10.13 -2.58 1.16
C GLY A 66 10.85 -3.38 2.25
N GLU A 67 11.37 -2.70 3.28
CA GLU A 67 11.98 -3.36 4.44
C GLU A 67 10.99 -4.28 5.16
N LYS A 68 9.74 -3.82 5.33
CA LYS A 68 8.66 -4.62 5.93
C LYS A 68 8.25 -5.82 5.07
N CYS A 69 8.23 -5.66 3.74
CA CYS A 69 8.04 -6.80 2.83
C CYS A 69 9.12 -7.87 3.03
N LEU A 70 10.38 -7.46 3.23
CA LEU A 70 11.52 -8.36 3.45
C LEU A 70 11.49 -9.01 4.83
N SER A 71 11.02 -8.30 5.87
CA SER A 71 10.90 -8.84 7.22
C SER A 71 9.65 -9.71 7.42
N GLY A 72 8.75 -9.77 6.43
CA GLY A 72 7.49 -10.53 6.49
C GLY A 72 6.33 -9.78 7.16
N ASP A 73 6.49 -8.48 7.46
CA ASP A 73 5.41 -7.62 7.96
C ASP A 73 4.58 -7.08 6.79
N LEU A 74 3.80 -7.95 6.16
CA LEU A 74 3.04 -7.62 4.96
C LEU A 74 1.93 -6.59 5.24
N SER A 75 1.31 -6.63 6.42
CA SER A 75 0.25 -5.68 6.81
C SER A 75 0.81 -4.28 7.07
N GLY A 76 1.98 -4.18 7.71
CA GLY A 76 2.66 -2.90 7.87
C GLY A 76 3.12 -2.32 6.53
N ALA A 77 3.67 -3.17 5.65
CA ALA A 77 4.05 -2.76 4.29
C ALA A 77 2.84 -2.28 3.48
N GLU A 78 1.68 -2.94 3.60
CA GLU A 78 0.44 -2.54 2.92
C GLU A 78 -0.02 -1.15 3.36
N ALA A 79 -0.03 -0.89 4.67
CA ALA A 79 -0.41 0.41 5.21
C ALA A 79 0.53 1.53 4.71
N ASP A 80 1.83 1.27 4.67
CA ASP A 80 2.83 2.22 4.17
C ASP A 80 2.68 2.47 2.67
N ILE A 81 2.47 1.42 1.86
CA ILE A 81 2.25 1.57 0.41
C ILE A 81 0.96 2.34 0.14
N ALA A 82 -0.12 2.09 0.88
CA ALA A 82 -1.36 2.83 0.76
C ALA A 82 -1.15 4.32 1.11
N SER A 83 -0.41 4.59 2.19
CA SER A 83 -0.02 5.95 2.60
C SER A 83 0.81 6.66 1.53
N ALA A 84 1.81 5.97 0.97
CA ALA A 84 2.64 6.48 -0.12
C ALA A 84 1.78 6.80 -1.35
N LYS A 85 0.93 5.87 -1.81
CA LYS A 85 0.02 6.09 -2.95
C LYS A 85 -0.92 7.28 -2.72
N ALA A 86 -1.47 7.43 -1.51
CA ALA A 86 -2.32 8.57 -1.17
C ALA A 86 -1.55 9.90 -1.21
N LYS A 87 -0.33 9.94 -0.67
CA LYS A 87 0.55 11.12 -0.70
C LYS A 87 1.00 11.47 -2.11
N ILE A 88 1.34 10.47 -2.94
CA ILE A 88 1.63 10.65 -4.37
C ILE A 88 0.46 11.35 -5.06
N LYS A 89 -0.76 10.85 -4.86
CA LYS A 89 -1.96 11.43 -5.47
C LYS A 89 -2.23 12.86 -4.97
N ALA A 90 -1.93 13.15 -3.71
CA ALA A 90 -2.11 14.48 -3.13
C ALA A 90 -1.02 15.48 -3.57
N ALA A 91 0.20 15.00 -3.83
CA ALA A 91 1.34 15.80 -4.23
C ALA A 91 1.54 15.91 -5.74
N ALA A 92 0.87 15.05 -6.53
CA ALA A 92 0.90 15.08 -7.98
C ALA A 92 0.32 16.39 -8.51
N ASN A 93 1.06 17.07 -9.38
CA ASN A 93 0.63 18.29 -10.08
C ASN A 93 0.14 18.00 -11.49
#